data_AF-A0A3E0KHN8-F1
#
_entry.id   AF-A0A3E0KHN8-F1
#
_cell.length_a   1.000
_cell.length_b   1.000
_cell.length_c   1.000
_cell.angle_alpha   90.00
_cell.angle_beta   90.00
_cell.angle_gamma   90.00
#
_symmetry.space_group_name_H-M   'P 1'
#
loop_
_entity.id
_entity.type
_entity.pdbx_description
1 polymer ?
#
loop_
_entity_poly.entity_id
_entity_poly.type
_entity_poly.pdbx_seq_one_letter_code
_entity_poly.pdbx_strand_id
1 'polypeptide(L)'
;MRRRQDREHLVRTGVHPGVDLDAVLFFEGPDDLLLFVSRHDQDVQLAADLTAIVRTGLGKSFSVTGWRLGYAVAPPDLSAAIRKVHEYLVICAATPLQVAAAAAWPAMAGYAAAAADAYRRRRDALVTALRETGLTCTPPEGAYYVMADASVLGAADDFAAARMLVEQAGVAAVPGSSFYPGNPDRGRTLLRFAFCKREETINEAARRLRAFAASVRPRPAGR
;
A
#
# COMPACT_ATOMS: atom_id res chain seq x y z
N MET A 1 -1.91 42.88 28.06
CA MET A 1 -0.49 42.52 27.78
C MET A 1 -0.21 41.14 28.36
N ARG A 2 -0.32 40.09 27.54
CA ARG A 2 0.28 38.75 27.69
C ARG A 2 -0.08 37.96 26.41
N ARG A 3 0.84 37.94 25.45
CA ARG A 3 0.73 37.12 24.23
C ARG A 3 0.95 35.66 24.63
N ARG A 4 0.01 34.77 24.32
CA ARG A 4 0.28 33.33 24.21
C ARG A 4 0.95 33.11 22.86
N GLN A 5 2.12 32.49 22.93
CA GLN A 5 2.95 32.11 21.81
C GLN A 5 2.53 30.68 21.48
N ASP A 6 1.65 30.51 20.50
CA ASP A 6 1.25 29.18 20.04
C ASP A 6 2.46 28.54 19.34
N ARG A 7 2.88 27.40 19.90
CA ARG A 7 3.89 26.51 19.34
C ARG A 7 3.21 25.64 18.29
N GLU A 8 3.02 26.17 17.09
CA GLU A 8 2.86 25.32 15.91
C GLU A 8 4.23 24.74 15.55
N HIS A 9 4.38 23.42 15.68
CA HIS A 9 5.53 22.70 15.15
C HIS A 9 5.42 22.65 13.62
N LEU A 10 5.71 23.78 12.97
CA LEU A 10 5.77 23.88 11.52
C LEU A 10 6.97 23.07 11.02
N VAL A 11 6.72 21.87 10.51
CA VAL A 11 7.71 21.07 9.79
C VAL A 11 7.96 21.78 8.46
N ARG A 12 9.03 22.57 8.37
CA ARG A 12 9.48 23.18 7.11
C ARG A 12 9.95 22.07 6.17
N THR A 13 9.07 21.62 5.28
CA THR A 13 9.46 20.81 4.13
C THR A 13 10.14 21.74 3.13
N GLY A 14 11.41 21.47 2.80
CA GLY A 14 12.15 22.25 1.80
C GLY A 14 11.49 22.11 0.43
N VAL A 15 10.66 23.09 0.08
CA VAL A 15 10.03 23.22 -1.24
C VAL A 15 10.47 24.57 -1.81
N HIS A 16 10.75 24.59 -3.10
CA HIS A 16 11.38 25.64 -3.93
C HIS A 16 11.24 27.11 -3.46
N PRO A 17 12.29 27.96 -3.56
CA PRO A 17 12.15 29.39 -3.25
C PRO A 17 11.12 30.06 -4.18
N GLY A 18 10.04 30.58 -3.60
CA GLY A 18 9.03 31.40 -4.30
C GLY A 18 7.58 30.93 -4.20
N VAL A 19 7.27 29.80 -3.56
CA VAL A 19 5.89 29.32 -3.37
C VAL A 19 5.58 29.18 -1.87
N ASP A 20 4.58 29.90 -1.38
CA ASP A 20 4.10 29.79 0.00
C ASP A 20 3.14 28.58 0.07
N LEU A 21 3.56 27.52 0.75
CA LEU A 21 2.80 26.28 0.86
C LEU A 21 2.60 25.90 2.33
N ASP A 22 1.36 25.61 2.69
CA ASP A 22 1.01 25.09 4.01
C ASP A 22 0.95 23.57 3.99
N ALA A 23 1.57 22.94 4.99
CA ALA A 23 1.45 21.50 5.24
C ALA A 23 0.55 21.25 6.44
N VAL A 24 -0.44 20.37 6.30
CA VAL A 24 -1.37 20.03 7.39
C VAL A 24 -1.50 18.52 7.55
N LEU A 25 -1.33 18.03 8.79
CA LEU A 25 -1.49 16.62 9.16
C LEU A 25 -2.94 16.31 9.53
N PHE A 26 -3.46 15.21 9.02
CA PHE A 26 -4.85 14.78 9.21
C PHE A 26 -4.96 13.29 9.52
N PHE A 27 -6.08 12.90 10.14
CA PHE A 27 -6.46 11.52 10.46
C PHE A 27 -7.36 10.95 9.36
N GLU A 28 -7.14 9.68 9.00
CA GLU A 28 -7.87 8.98 7.93
C GLU A 28 -8.93 8.03 8.55
N GLY A 29 -10.21 8.41 8.47
CA GLY A 29 -11.34 7.60 8.92
C GLY A 29 -11.59 6.34 8.07
N PRO A 30 -12.50 5.45 8.50
CA PRO A 30 -12.84 4.22 7.77
C PRO A 30 -13.67 4.44 6.49
N ASP A 31 -14.36 5.58 6.34
CA ASP A 31 -15.25 5.88 5.20
C ASP A 31 -14.88 7.15 4.40
N ASP A 32 -13.70 7.73 4.62
CA ASP A 32 -13.33 9.02 4.01
C ASP A 32 -12.58 8.85 2.68
N LEU A 33 -13.33 8.82 1.57
CA LEU A 33 -12.78 9.02 0.23
C LEU A 33 -12.60 10.53 -0.02
N LEU A 34 -11.47 11.09 0.38
CA LEU A 34 -10.97 12.35 -0.15
C LEU A 34 -9.87 12.04 -1.18
N LEU A 35 -10.26 12.04 -2.45
CA LEU A 35 -9.41 11.72 -3.59
C LEU A 35 -8.92 13.03 -4.24
N PHE A 36 -7.62 13.31 -4.14
CA PHE A 36 -6.93 14.29 -4.99
C PHE A 36 -5.60 13.69 -5.47
N VAL A 37 -5.42 13.64 -6.79
CA VAL A 37 -4.31 13.01 -7.50
C VAL A 37 -3.10 13.95 -7.55
N SER A 38 -1.90 13.43 -7.26
CA SER A 38 -0.70 13.79 -8.02
C SER A 38 0.32 12.64 -7.96
N ARG A 39 1.06 12.47 -9.05
CA ARG A 39 1.97 11.34 -9.36
C ARG A 39 2.89 10.95 -8.20
N HIS A 40 3.15 9.65 -8.13
CA HIS A 40 4.13 9.04 -7.24
C HIS A 40 5.55 9.34 -7.72
N ASP A 41 6.02 10.57 -7.53
CA ASP A 41 7.43 10.91 -7.66
C ASP A 41 7.92 11.56 -6.37
N GLN A 42 9.08 11.11 -5.89
CA GLN A 42 9.77 11.74 -4.76
C GLN A 42 10.33 13.12 -5.16
N ASP A 43 10.40 13.39 -6.48
CA ASP A 43 10.87 14.63 -7.11
C ASP A 43 9.73 15.36 -7.83
N VAL A 44 8.68 15.76 -7.11
CA VAL A 44 7.70 16.70 -7.67
C VAL A 44 8.36 18.07 -7.76
N GLN A 45 8.97 18.39 -8.91
CA GLN A 45 9.12 19.80 -9.29
C GLN A 45 7.71 20.37 -9.44
N LEU A 46 7.33 21.26 -8.51
CA LEU A 46 6.01 21.87 -8.55
C LEU A 46 5.90 22.72 -9.81
N ALA A 47 5.08 22.26 -10.77
CA ALA A 47 4.58 23.14 -11.80
C ALA A 47 3.79 24.28 -11.13
N ALA A 48 3.94 25.50 -11.65
CA ALA A 48 3.31 26.72 -11.11
C ALA A 48 1.76 26.65 -11.04
N ASP A 49 1.15 25.66 -11.70
CA ASP A 49 -0.30 25.49 -11.82
C ASP A 49 -0.90 24.42 -10.88
N LEU A 50 -0.15 23.91 -9.88
CA LEU A 50 -0.63 22.83 -9.00
C LEU A 50 -1.71 23.27 -8.00
N THR A 51 -2.83 22.55 -7.98
CA THR A 51 -4.00 22.79 -7.10
C THR A 51 -3.82 22.26 -5.66
N ALA A 52 -3.24 21.07 -5.41
CA ALA A 52 -2.81 20.58 -4.08
C ALA A 52 -2.15 19.19 -4.18
N ILE A 53 -1.31 18.82 -3.20
CA ILE A 53 -0.79 17.46 -3.00
C ILE A 53 -1.37 16.91 -1.70
N VAL A 54 -2.23 15.90 -1.79
CA VAL A 54 -2.73 15.17 -0.60
C VAL A 54 -2.01 13.83 -0.51
N ARG A 55 -1.21 13.63 0.53
CA ARG A 55 -0.58 12.35 0.83
C ARG A 55 -1.30 11.65 1.97
N THR A 56 -2.21 10.77 1.58
CA THR A 56 -2.85 9.84 2.51
C THR A 56 -1.93 8.66 2.80
N GLY A 57 -1.83 8.24 4.07
CA GLY A 57 -1.22 6.96 4.43
C GLY A 57 0.29 6.97 4.69
N LEU A 58 0.76 7.77 5.67
CA LEU A 58 2.05 7.53 6.35
C LEU A 58 2.15 6.09 6.85
N GLY A 59 1.03 5.44 7.11
CA GLY A 59 0.96 4.03 7.50
C GLY A 59 1.61 3.07 6.51
N LYS A 60 1.58 3.32 5.19
CA LYS A 60 2.28 2.46 4.23
C LYS A 60 3.76 2.80 4.16
N SER A 61 4.08 4.09 4.25
CA SER A 61 5.46 4.55 4.09
C SER A 61 6.33 4.34 5.34
N PHE A 62 5.74 4.29 6.54
CA PHE A 62 6.42 3.97 7.82
C PHE A 62 6.03 2.59 8.39
N SER A 63 5.26 1.78 7.65
CA SER A 63 4.71 0.51 8.14
C SER A 63 3.88 0.61 9.43
N VAL A 64 3.17 1.73 9.60
CA VAL A 64 2.29 2.06 10.74
C VAL A 64 0.83 2.18 10.30
N THR A 65 0.30 1.18 9.60
CA THR A 65 -1.04 1.22 8.98
C THR A 65 -2.16 1.61 9.94
N GLY A 66 -2.05 1.23 11.21
CA GLY A 66 -3.02 1.59 12.26
C GLY A 66 -2.95 3.02 12.78
N TRP A 67 -1.94 3.82 12.40
CA TRP A 67 -1.80 5.21 12.88
C TRP A 67 -2.74 6.18 12.19
N ARG A 68 -3.21 5.80 10.99
CA ARG A 68 -4.17 6.59 10.19
C ARG A 68 -3.75 8.05 10.03
N LEU A 69 -2.46 8.33 9.90
CA LEU A 69 -1.94 9.67 9.65
C LEU A 69 -1.66 9.90 8.16
N GLY A 70 -1.99 11.09 7.69
CA GLY A 70 -1.62 11.64 6.39
C GLY A 70 -1.34 13.13 6.48
N TYR A 71 -0.91 13.75 5.38
CA TYR A 71 -0.76 15.20 5.29
C TYR A 71 -1.19 15.73 3.92
N ALA A 72 -1.59 16.99 3.86
CA ALA A 72 -1.80 17.72 2.62
C ALA A 72 -0.84 18.91 2.53
N VAL A 73 -0.36 19.21 1.33
CA VAL A 73 0.39 20.42 0.97
C VAL A 73 -0.44 21.15 -0.08
N ALA A 74 -0.91 22.36 0.23
CA ALA A 74 -1.84 23.08 -0.63
C ALA A 74 -1.60 24.60 -0.56
N PRO A 75 -2.06 25.36 -1.58
CA PRO A 75 -2.13 26.83 -1.49
C PRO A 75 -2.96 27.27 -0.26
N PRO A 76 -2.69 28.46 0.31
CA PRO A 76 -3.33 28.90 1.55
C PRO A 76 -4.86 28.80 1.57
N ASP A 77 -5.53 29.27 0.50
CA ASP A 77 -6.99 29.26 0.40
C ASP A 77 -7.57 27.84 0.44
N LEU A 78 -6.89 26.88 -0.19
CA LEU A 78 -7.31 25.49 -0.22
C LEU A 78 -6.94 24.76 1.08
N SER A 79 -5.77 25.05 1.66
CA SER A 79 -5.37 24.55 2.97
C SER A 79 -6.39 24.92 4.05
N ALA A 80 -6.88 26.18 4.03
CA ALA A 80 -7.92 26.64 4.93
C ALA A 80 -9.24 25.86 4.76
N ALA A 81 -9.66 25.59 3.53
CA ALA A 81 -10.85 24.79 3.25
C ALA A 81 -10.69 23.34 3.73
N ILE A 82 -9.54 22.71 3.50
CA ILE A 82 -9.25 21.35 3.94
C ILE A 82 -9.25 21.27 5.48
N ARG A 83 -8.61 22.23 6.18
CA ARG A 83 -8.60 22.31 7.65
C ARG A 83 -10.00 22.41 8.22
N LYS A 84 -10.85 23.26 7.63
CA LYS A 84 -12.23 23.42 8.06
C LYS A 84 -13.02 22.11 7.96
N VAL A 85 -12.92 21.41 6.84
CA VAL A 85 -13.58 20.09 6.68
C VAL A 85 -13.03 19.09 7.69
N HIS A 86 -11.71 19.02 7.86
CA HIS A 86 -11.09 18.09 8.81
C HIS A 86 -11.54 18.33 10.26
N GLU A 87 -11.63 19.58 10.68
CA GLU A 87 -12.10 19.95 12.02
C GLU A 87 -13.53 19.45 12.27
N TYR A 88 -14.42 19.57 11.28
CA TYR A 88 -15.79 19.04 11.39
C TYR A 88 -15.87 17.51 11.43
N LEU A 89 -14.96 16.81 10.75
CA LEU A 89 -15.00 15.35 10.67
C LEU A 89 -14.38 14.67 11.89
N VAL A 90 -13.20 15.13 12.31
CA VAL A 90 -12.39 14.41 13.31
C VAL A 90 -11.73 15.32 14.34
N ILE A 91 -11.97 16.64 14.28
CA ILE A 91 -11.39 17.68 15.14
C ILE A 91 -9.88 17.85 14.94
N CYS A 92 -9.10 16.82 15.25
CA CYS A 92 -7.66 16.81 15.03
C CYS A 92 -7.12 15.38 14.89
N ALA A 93 -5.94 15.26 14.28
CA ALA A 93 -5.20 14.00 14.29
C ALA A 93 -4.62 13.70 15.68
N ALA A 94 -4.42 12.42 16.01
CA ALA A 94 -3.87 12.01 17.30
C ALA A 94 -2.49 12.64 17.58
N THR A 95 -2.44 13.61 18.49
CA THR A 95 -1.26 14.43 18.77
C THR A 95 0.01 13.62 19.06
N PRO A 96 -0.01 12.53 19.87
CA PRO A 96 1.20 11.74 20.11
C PRO A 96 1.78 11.13 18.82
N LEU A 97 0.92 10.72 17.88
CA LEU A 97 1.33 10.15 16.61
C LEU A 97 1.90 11.22 15.67
N GLN A 98 1.34 12.43 15.69
CA GLN A 98 1.89 13.57 14.94
C GLN A 98 3.32 13.89 15.39
N VAL A 99 3.56 13.92 16.70
CA VAL A 99 4.89 14.14 17.28
C VAL A 99 5.86 13.04 16.86
N ALA A 100 5.44 11.78 16.93
CA ALA A 100 6.27 10.65 16.51
C ALA A 100 6.59 10.67 15.00
N ALA A 101 5.60 11.01 14.16
CA ALA A 101 5.78 11.14 12.72
C ALA A 101 6.76 12.29 12.37
N ALA A 102 6.65 13.42 13.04
CA ALA A 102 7.57 14.55 12.87
C ALA A 102 9.01 14.17 13.28
N ALA A 103 9.17 13.45 14.38
CA ALA A 103 10.48 12.97 14.83
C ALA A 103 11.11 11.94 13.87
N ALA A 104 10.29 11.07 13.26
CA ALA A 104 10.75 10.06 12.30
C ALA A 104 11.01 10.62 10.89
N TRP A 105 10.46 11.80 10.57
CA TRP A 105 10.50 12.40 9.24
C TRP A 105 11.90 12.48 8.61
N PRO A 106 12.96 12.92 9.33
CA PRO A 106 14.28 13.06 8.73
C PRO A 106 14.89 11.73 8.27
N ALA A 107 14.52 10.62 8.90
CA ALA A 107 15.03 9.28 8.56
C ALA A 107 14.21 8.57 7.46
N MET A 108 13.12 9.19 7.01
CA MET A 108 12.12 8.54 6.16
C MET A 108 12.67 8.08 4.81
N ALA A 109 13.50 8.91 4.16
CA ALA A 109 14.05 8.57 2.84
C ALA A 109 14.91 7.30 2.90
N GLY A 110 15.79 7.19 3.90
CA GLY A 110 16.62 6.00 4.11
C GLY A 110 15.80 4.77 4.48
N TYR A 111 14.79 4.93 5.34
CA TYR A 111 13.86 3.86 5.65
C TYR A 111 13.11 3.35 4.42
N ALA A 112 12.59 4.25 3.58
CA ALA A 112 11.85 3.90 2.38
C ALA A 112 12.72 3.14 1.36
N ALA A 113 13.97 3.56 1.16
CA ALA A 113 14.92 2.85 0.30
C ALA A 113 15.18 1.42 0.81
N ALA A 114 15.49 1.27 2.10
CA ALA A 114 15.73 -0.04 2.71
C ALA A 114 14.48 -0.94 2.64
N ALA A 115 13.28 -0.37 2.86
CA ALA A 115 12.03 -1.08 2.74
C ALA A 115 11.74 -1.52 1.30
N ALA A 116 12.01 -0.67 0.31
CA ALA A 116 11.86 -1.01 -1.10
C ALA A 116 12.73 -2.22 -1.49
N ASP A 117 13.99 -2.25 -1.04
CA ASP A 117 14.88 -3.38 -1.31
C ASP A 117 14.43 -4.67 -0.62
N ALA A 118 13.96 -4.58 0.63
CA ALA A 118 13.40 -5.73 1.33
C ALA A 118 12.14 -6.26 0.63
N TYR A 119 11.25 -5.37 0.17
CA TYR A 119 10.06 -5.75 -0.57
C TYR A 119 10.39 -6.34 -1.94
N ARG A 120 11.42 -5.85 -2.63
CA ARG A 120 11.89 -6.41 -3.89
C ARG A 120 12.32 -7.87 -3.74
N ARG A 121 13.14 -8.19 -2.72
CA ARG A 121 13.56 -9.58 -2.44
C ARG A 121 12.36 -10.49 -2.17
N ARG A 122 11.40 -10.03 -1.36
CA ARG A 122 10.19 -10.80 -1.02
C ARG A 122 9.27 -10.99 -2.22
N ARG A 123 9.11 -9.95 -3.06
CA ARG A 123 8.38 -10.01 -4.33
C ARG A 123 9.00 -11.08 -5.22
N ASP A 124 10.31 -11.04 -5.41
CA ASP A 124 11.00 -11.93 -6.35
C ASP A 124 10.93 -13.39 -5.87
N ALA A 125 11.08 -13.63 -4.56
CA ALA A 125 10.90 -14.95 -3.96
C ALA A 125 9.48 -15.50 -4.17
N LEU A 126 8.45 -14.68 -3.89
CA LEU A 126 7.05 -15.07 -4.06
C LEU A 126 6.69 -15.31 -5.53
N VAL A 127 7.06 -14.39 -6.43
CA VAL A 127 6.81 -14.49 -7.88
C VAL A 127 7.47 -15.75 -8.45
N THR A 128 8.71 -16.05 -8.05
CA THR A 128 9.41 -17.27 -8.47
C THR A 128 8.62 -18.50 -8.05
N ALA A 129 8.20 -18.57 -6.78
CA ALA A 129 7.43 -19.71 -6.27
C ALA A 129 6.08 -19.89 -6.98
N LEU A 130 5.34 -18.80 -7.22
CA LEU A 130 4.08 -18.83 -7.97
C LEU A 130 4.30 -19.39 -9.39
N ARG A 131 5.33 -18.93 -10.09
CA ARG A 131 5.62 -19.41 -11.45
C ARG A 131 5.99 -20.90 -11.49
N GLU A 132 6.76 -21.37 -10.52
CA GLU A 132 7.14 -22.79 -10.40
C GLU A 132 5.92 -23.70 -10.20
N THR A 133 4.87 -23.23 -9.53
CA THR A 133 3.62 -23.99 -9.39
C THR A 133 2.70 -23.91 -10.60
N GLY A 134 3.01 -23.06 -11.58
CA GLY A 134 2.20 -22.83 -12.78
C GLY A 134 1.20 -21.69 -12.62
N LEU A 135 1.17 -21.00 -11.47
CA LEU A 135 0.43 -19.76 -11.29
C LEU A 135 1.15 -18.67 -12.10
N THR A 136 0.51 -18.16 -13.15
CA THR A 136 1.14 -17.17 -14.03
C THR A 136 0.95 -15.78 -13.46
N CYS A 137 2.01 -14.96 -13.44
CA CYS A 137 1.93 -13.60 -12.92
C CYS A 137 2.98 -12.68 -13.56
N THR A 138 2.61 -11.40 -13.65
CA THR A 138 3.53 -10.31 -14.00
C THR A 138 4.12 -9.74 -12.70
N PRO A 139 5.45 -9.58 -12.60
CA PRO A 139 6.05 -9.00 -11.41
C PRO A 139 5.57 -7.55 -11.27
N PRO A 140 5.07 -7.15 -10.09
CA PRO A 140 4.58 -5.79 -9.87
C PRO A 140 5.76 -4.80 -9.85
N GLU A 141 5.54 -3.64 -10.45
CA GLU A 141 6.50 -2.51 -10.47
C GLU A 141 6.42 -1.65 -9.19
N GLY A 142 5.33 -1.80 -8.42
CA GLY A 142 5.12 -1.07 -7.17
C GLY A 142 4.10 -1.76 -6.25
N ALA A 143 3.82 -1.12 -5.11
CA ALA A 143 3.05 -1.70 -4.02
C ALA A 143 3.63 -3.03 -3.48
N TYR A 144 2.86 -3.72 -2.64
CA TYR A 144 3.27 -4.98 -2.00
C TYR A 144 2.35 -6.17 -2.33
N TYR A 145 1.76 -6.16 -3.54
CA TYR A 145 0.82 -7.19 -4.01
C TYR A 145 1.21 -7.72 -5.39
N VAL A 146 0.99 -9.01 -5.63
CA VAL A 146 1.07 -9.64 -6.95
C VAL A 146 -0.29 -10.26 -7.30
N MET A 147 -0.74 -10.03 -8.53
CA MET A 147 -1.90 -10.71 -9.12
C MET A 147 -1.39 -11.91 -9.91
N ALA A 148 -1.91 -13.09 -9.60
CA ALA A 148 -1.56 -14.32 -10.29
C ALA A 148 -2.81 -15.01 -10.84
N ASP A 149 -2.75 -15.48 -12.08
CA ASP A 149 -3.76 -16.33 -12.67
C ASP A 149 -3.65 -17.74 -12.08
N ALA A 150 -4.78 -18.22 -11.57
CA ALA A 150 -4.96 -19.49 -10.89
C ALA A 150 -5.74 -20.52 -11.72
N SER A 151 -5.93 -20.30 -13.03
CA SER A 151 -6.68 -21.20 -13.90
C SER A 151 -6.11 -22.63 -13.90
N VAL A 152 -4.80 -22.76 -13.69
CA VAL A 152 -4.09 -24.05 -13.58
C VAL A 152 -4.61 -24.93 -12.43
N LEU A 153 -5.27 -24.33 -11.43
CA LEU A 153 -5.84 -25.05 -10.30
C LEU A 153 -7.16 -25.77 -10.66
N GLY A 154 -7.75 -25.48 -11.82
CA GLY A 154 -8.98 -26.13 -12.27
C GLY A 154 -10.21 -25.83 -11.40
N ALA A 155 -10.15 -24.78 -10.58
CA ALA A 155 -11.27 -24.35 -9.74
C ALA A 155 -12.36 -23.65 -10.59
N ALA A 156 -13.60 -23.66 -10.10
CA ALA A 156 -14.74 -23.07 -10.81
C ALA A 156 -14.68 -21.53 -10.91
N ASP A 157 -14.05 -20.89 -9.91
CA ASP A 157 -13.83 -19.46 -9.79
C ASP A 157 -12.67 -19.16 -8.81
N ASP A 158 -12.37 -17.89 -8.62
CA ASP A 158 -11.31 -17.36 -7.77
C ASP A 158 -11.58 -17.60 -6.28
N PHE A 159 -12.85 -17.63 -5.85
CA PHE A 159 -13.19 -17.99 -4.47
C PHE A 159 -12.90 -19.47 -4.18
N ALA A 160 -13.28 -20.36 -5.09
CA ALA A 160 -12.97 -21.77 -5.01
C ALA A 160 -11.45 -22.01 -5.07
N ALA A 161 -10.72 -21.29 -5.94
CA ALA A 161 -9.27 -21.34 -6.00
C ALA A 161 -8.62 -20.87 -4.69
N ALA A 162 -9.06 -19.74 -4.13
CA ALA A 162 -8.54 -19.21 -2.88
C ALA A 162 -8.77 -20.19 -1.71
N ARG A 163 -9.99 -20.75 -1.61
CA ARG A 163 -10.32 -21.76 -0.60
C ARG A 163 -9.48 -23.03 -0.76
N MET A 164 -9.29 -23.51 -1.99
CA MET A 164 -8.43 -24.66 -2.28
C MET A 164 -6.99 -24.44 -1.77
N LEU A 165 -6.40 -23.26 -2.03
CA LEU A 165 -5.07 -22.93 -1.52
C LEU A 165 -5.02 -22.85 0.01
N VAL A 166 -6.06 -22.33 0.66
CA VAL A 166 -6.12 -22.29 2.12
C VAL A 166 -6.22 -23.69 2.71
N GLU A 167 -7.14 -24.51 2.22
CA GLU A 167 -7.43 -25.84 2.78
C GLU A 167 -6.31 -26.85 2.49
N GLN A 168 -5.74 -26.81 1.28
CA GLN A 168 -4.82 -27.85 0.82
C GLN A 168 -3.36 -27.42 0.86
N ALA A 169 -3.06 -26.14 0.55
CA ALA A 169 -1.71 -25.62 0.62
C ALA A 169 -1.43 -24.86 1.93
N GLY A 170 -2.45 -24.49 2.71
CA GLY A 170 -2.26 -23.64 3.89
C GLY A 170 -1.72 -22.25 3.55
N VAL A 171 -2.08 -21.71 2.38
CA VAL A 171 -1.68 -20.39 1.89
C VAL A 171 -2.91 -19.58 1.50
N ALA A 172 -3.09 -18.43 2.14
CA ALA A 172 -4.21 -17.54 1.87
C ALA A 172 -3.91 -16.55 0.74
N ALA A 173 -4.88 -16.38 -0.15
CA ALA A 173 -4.92 -15.37 -1.20
C ALA A 173 -6.27 -14.66 -1.21
N VAL A 174 -6.34 -13.47 -1.82
CA VAL A 174 -7.60 -12.73 -1.96
C VAL A 174 -8.19 -12.97 -3.36
N PRO A 175 -9.48 -13.32 -3.48
CA PRO A 175 -10.16 -13.47 -4.78
C PRO A 175 -10.07 -12.20 -5.63
N GLY A 176 -9.70 -12.34 -6.89
CA GLY A 176 -9.48 -11.24 -7.83
C GLY A 176 -10.75 -10.50 -8.22
N SER A 177 -11.89 -11.18 -8.31
CA SER A 177 -13.20 -10.62 -8.64
C SER A 177 -13.63 -9.50 -7.69
N SER A 178 -13.16 -9.54 -6.43
CA SER A 178 -13.38 -8.48 -5.45
C SER A 178 -12.80 -7.11 -5.85
N PHE A 179 -11.85 -7.09 -6.81
CA PHE A 179 -11.27 -5.86 -7.36
C PHE A 179 -11.97 -5.36 -8.64
N TYR A 180 -12.99 -6.08 -9.12
CA TYR A 180 -13.73 -5.75 -10.34
C TYR A 180 -15.25 -5.67 -10.08
N PRO A 181 -15.73 -4.72 -9.25
CA PRO A 181 -17.15 -4.65 -8.85
C PRO A 181 -18.11 -4.48 -10.04
N GLY A 182 -17.68 -3.84 -11.13
CA GLY A 182 -18.49 -3.67 -12.34
C GLY A 182 -18.37 -4.79 -13.38
N ASN A 183 -17.38 -5.69 -13.24
CA ASN A 183 -17.20 -6.82 -14.14
C ASN A 183 -16.38 -7.95 -13.46
N PRO A 184 -17.01 -8.74 -12.58
CA PRO A 184 -16.32 -9.77 -11.79
C PRO A 184 -15.59 -10.81 -12.63
N ASP A 185 -16.08 -11.07 -13.86
CA ASP A 185 -15.48 -12.06 -14.77
C ASP A 185 -14.02 -11.71 -15.13
N ARG A 186 -13.64 -10.42 -15.11
CA ARG A 186 -12.24 -10.00 -15.33
C ARG A 186 -11.27 -10.46 -14.23
N GLY A 187 -11.79 -10.76 -13.03
CA GLY A 187 -11.01 -11.22 -11.89
C GLY A 187 -11.23 -12.68 -11.54
N ARG A 188 -12.10 -13.39 -12.27
CA ARG A 188 -12.61 -14.73 -11.92
C ARG A 188 -11.55 -15.83 -11.84
N THR A 189 -10.41 -15.64 -12.49
CA THR A 189 -9.27 -16.59 -12.41
C THR A 189 -8.12 -16.04 -11.60
N LEU A 190 -8.20 -14.79 -11.13
CA LEU A 190 -7.08 -14.10 -10.53
C LEU A 190 -7.10 -14.23 -9.01
N LEU A 191 -5.92 -14.38 -8.42
CA LEU A 191 -5.69 -14.33 -6.98
C LEU A 191 -4.66 -13.27 -6.65
N ARG A 192 -4.93 -12.46 -5.61
CA ARG A 192 -4.00 -11.46 -5.10
C ARG A 192 -3.25 -11.99 -3.89
N PHE A 193 -1.92 -12.00 -3.97
CA PHE A 193 -1.03 -12.32 -2.86
C PHE A 193 -0.32 -11.07 -2.36
N ALA A 194 -0.11 -10.95 -1.06
CA ALA A 194 0.63 -9.85 -0.45
C ALA A 194 2.01 -10.33 0.03
N PHE A 195 3.06 -9.62 -0.37
CA PHE A 195 4.43 -9.91 0.08
C PHE A 195 4.92 -8.97 1.19
N CYS A 196 4.00 -8.20 1.80
CA CYS A 196 4.25 -7.43 3.01
C CYS A 196 4.26 -8.30 4.29
N LYS A 197 5.07 -9.37 4.27
CA LYS A 197 5.24 -10.33 5.35
C LYS A 197 6.72 -10.48 5.69
N ARG A 198 7.03 -11.22 6.76
CA ARG A 198 8.41 -11.59 7.06
C ARG A 198 8.95 -12.52 5.98
N GLU A 199 10.27 -12.53 5.78
CA GLU A 199 10.91 -13.36 4.75
C GLU A 199 10.64 -14.85 5.00
N GLU A 200 10.63 -15.29 6.25
CA GLU A 200 10.32 -16.68 6.63
C GLU A 200 8.89 -17.07 6.23
N THR A 201 7.94 -16.13 6.33
CA THR A 201 6.55 -16.37 5.90
C THR A 201 6.45 -16.52 4.39
N ILE A 202 7.20 -15.73 3.63
CA ILE A 202 7.25 -15.85 2.16
C ILE A 202 7.89 -17.18 1.75
N ASN A 203 9.00 -17.55 2.39
CA ASN A 203 9.70 -18.81 2.12
C ASN A 203 8.85 -20.03 2.47
N GLU A 204 8.12 -19.98 3.59
CA GLU A 204 7.19 -21.05 3.96
C GLU A 204 6.00 -21.15 3.01
N ALA A 205 5.42 -20.02 2.59
CA ALA A 205 4.37 -20.02 1.57
C ALA A 205 4.88 -20.61 0.24
N ALA A 206 6.09 -20.25 -0.18
CA ALA A 206 6.73 -20.80 -1.37
C ALA A 206 6.92 -22.32 -1.26
N ARG A 207 7.43 -22.82 -0.13
CA ARG A 207 7.59 -24.25 0.14
C ARG A 207 6.25 -25.00 0.05
N ARG A 208 5.21 -24.48 0.68
CA ARG A 208 3.86 -25.06 0.67
C ARG A 208 3.23 -25.09 -0.71
N LEU A 209 3.32 -23.99 -1.45
CA LEU A 209 2.82 -23.89 -2.82
C LEU A 209 3.48 -24.94 -3.71
N ARG A 210 4.80 -25.10 -3.64
CA ARG A 210 5.54 -26.13 -4.41
C ARG A 210 5.07 -27.54 -4.06
N ALA A 211 4.92 -27.84 -2.77
CA ALA A 211 4.45 -29.15 -2.32
C ALA A 211 3.03 -29.45 -2.82
N PHE A 212 2.13 -28.47 -2.74
CA PHE A 212 0.77 -28.57 -3.26
C PHE A 212 0.73 -28.77 -4.79
N ALA A 213 1.54 -28.03 -5.54
CA ALA A 213 1.60 -28.18 -6.99
C ALA A 213 2.06 -29.60 -7.41
N ALA A 214 2.97 -30.21 -6.63
CA ALA A 214 3.40 -31.59 -6.85
C ALA A 214 2.31 -32.63 -6.56
N SER A 215 1.35 -32.33 -5.67
CA SER A 215 0.22 -33.24 -5.37
C SER A 215 -0.95 -33.10 -6.35
N VAL A 216 -1.10 -31.95 -7.02
CA VAL A 216 -2.24 -31.67 -7.92
C VAL A 216 -1.91 -31.93 -9.39
N ARG A 217 -0.65 -31.81 -9.81
CA ARG A 217 -0.28 -32.12 -11.20
C ARG A 217 -0.39 -33.63 -11.48
N PRO A 218 -0.91 -34.05 -12.64
CA PRO A 218 -0.86 -35.44 -13.05
C PRO A 218 0.59 -35.91 -13.07
N ARG A 219 0.89 -37.00 -12.37
CA ARG A 219 2.21 -37.66 -12.48
C ARG A 219 2.41 -38.00 -13.95
N PRO A 220 3.53 -37.60 -14.59
CA PRO A 220 3.76 -37.94 -15.99
C PRO A 220 3.64 -39.46 -16.14
N ALA A 221 2.77 -39.90 -17.05
CA ALA A 221 2.67 -41.31 -17.40
C ALA A 221 4.08 -41.81 -17.72
N GLY A 222 4.51 -42.87 -17.03
CA GLY A 222 5.89 -43.33 -17.03
C GLY A 222 6.49 -43.48 -18.42
N ARG A 223 7.78 -43.13 -18.53
CA ARG A 223 8.67 -43.79 -19.48
C ARG A 223 8.94 -45.21 -19.01
#